data_AF-A0A932XMY1-F1
#
_entry.id   AF-A0A932XMY1-F1
#
_cell.length_a   1.000
_cell.length_b   1.000
_cell.length_c   1.000
_cell.angle_alpha   90.00
_cell.angle_beta   90.00
_cell.angle_gamma   90.00
#
_symmetry.space_group_name_H-M   'P 1'
#
loop_
_entity.id
_entity.type
_entity.pdbx_description
1 polymer ?
#
loop_
_entity_poly.entity_id
_entity_poly.type
_entity_poly.pdbx_seq_one_letter_code
_entity_poly.pdbx_strand_id
1 'polypeptide(L)'
;MLRDRYDPMNVFDYVPALMPTTDPVLAQIDPLLADDAVVQAVRADLAQHRPQTVTTGRPSTPVEVILRLLAVKRLYGWRSRETERRVSDSLI
;
A
#
# COMPACT_ATOMS: atom_id res chain seq x y z
N MET A 1 4.53 12.30 9.89
CA MET A 1 4.49 13.00 8.59
C MET A 1 4.00 12.06 7.50
N LEU A 2 2.87 12.41 6.87
CA LEU A 2 2.24 11.63 5.79
C LEU A 2 3.10 11.63 4.52
N ARG A 3 3.19 10.48 3.86
CA ARG A 3 3.93 10.28 2.60
C ARG A 3 3.03 9.67 1.55
N ASP A 4 3.23 10.03 0.29
CA ASP A 4 2.38 9.50 -0.79
C ASP A 4 2.90 8.15 -1.29
N ARG A 5 4.22 8.06 -1.52
CA ARG A 5 4.92 6.88 -2.02
C ARG A 5 6.30 6.70 -1.37
N TYR A 6 6.86 5.49 -1.47
CA TYR A 6 8.28 5.28 -1.18
C TYR A 6 9.15 5.79 -2.32
N ASP A 7 10.43 6.09 -2.03
CA ASP A 7 11.40 6.36 -3.08
C ASP A 7 11.59 5.08 -3.92
N PRO A 8 11.72 5.18 -5.26
CA PRO A 8 11.92 4.03 -6.11
C PRO A 8 13.15 3.23 -5.66
N MET A 9 12.97 1.93 -5.45
CA MET A 9 14.06 1.02 -5.13
C MET A 9 14.41 0.20 -6.38
N ASN A 10 15.69 0.04 -6.67
CA ASN A 10 16.13 -0.86 -7.73
C ASN A 10 16.01 -2.31 -7.27
N VAL A 11 14.87 -2.93 -7.56
CA VAL A 11 14.60 -4.32 -7.17
C VAL A 11 15.51 -5.33 -7.88
N PHE A 12 16.11 -4.99 -9.02
CA PHE A 12 17.03 -5.89 -9.72
C PHE A 12 18.33 -6.15 -8.95
N ASP A 13 18.66 -5.30 -7.98
CA ASP A 13 19.79 -5.53 -7.07
C ASP A 13 19.49 -6.65 -6.04
N TYR A 14 18.22 -7.10 -5.95
CA TYR A 14 17.72 -7.99 -4.89
C TYR A 14 16.94 -9.23 -5.38
N VAL A 15 16.72 -9.42 -6.69
CA VAL A 15 15.91 -10.54 -7.20
C VAL A 15 16.79 -11.68 -7.73
N PRO A 16 16.79 -12.88 -7.12
CA PRO A 16 17.00 -14.12 -7.87
C PRO A 16 15.75 -14.39 -8.72
N ALA A 17 15.97 -14.79 -9.98
CA ALA A 17 14.94 -14.98 -11.00
C ALA A 17 13.83 -15.97 -10.61
N LEU A 18 12.75 -15.46 -10.03
CA LEU A 18 11.46 -16.13 -9.94
C LEU A 18 10.41 -15.05 -10.16
N MET A 19 9.67 -15.12 -11.27
CA MET A 19 8.49 -14.29 -11.47
C MET A 19 7.31 -14.99 -10.80
N PRO A 20 6.89 -14.59 -9.58
CA PRO A 20 5.63 -15.08 -9.06
C PRO A 20 4.53 -14.65 -10.02
N THR A 21 3.63 -15.58 -10.32
CA THR A 21 2.42 -15.23 -11.08
C THR A 21 1.53 -14.45 -10.13
N THR A 22 1.39 -13.14 -10.35
CA THR A 22 0.49 -12.30 -9.56
C THR A 22 -0.93 -12.84 -9.66
N ASP A 23 -1.66 -12.87 -8.54
CA ASP A 23 -3.08 -13.24 -8.52
C ASP A 23 -3.85 -12.41 -9.57
N PRO A 24 -4.62 -13.04 -10.48
CA PRO A 24 -5.31 -12.34 -11.56
C PRO A 24 -6.36 -11.33 -11.08
N VAL A 25 -6.90 -11.48 -9.88
CA VAL A 25 -7.79 -10.49 -9.26
C VAL A 25 -6.98 -9.28 -8.82
N LEU A 26 -5.80 -9.48 -8.22
CA LEU A 26 -4.91 -8.39 -7.81
C LEU A 26 -4.40 -7.60 -9.02
N ALA A 27 -4.05 -8.30 -10.10
CA ALA A 27 -3.63 -7.66 -11.34
C ALA A 27 -4.72 -6.75 -11.95
N GLN A 28 -6.00 -7.07 -11.75
CA GLN A 28 -7.11 -6.25 -12.24
C GLN A 28 -7.36 -5.00 -11.41
N ILE A 29 -7.06 -5.02 -10.10
CA ILE A 29 -7.24 -3.85 -9.23
C ILE A 29 -6.04 -2.91 -9.24
N ASP A 30 -4.85 -3.39 -9.61
CA ASP A 30 -3.63 -2.58 -9.62
C ASP A 30 -3.76 -1.26 -10.42
N PRO A 31 -4.36 -1.25 -11.64
CA PRO A 31 -4.57 0.00 -12.37
C PRO A 31 -5.47 0.99 -11.62
N LEU A 32 -6.49 0.50 -10.90
CA LEU A 32 -7.39 1.34 -10.10
C LEU A 32 -6.68 1.93 -8.89
N LEU A 33 -5.77 1.17 -8.28
CA LEU A 33 -4.98 1.59 -7.12
C LEU A 33 -3.80 2.48 -7.52
N ALA A 34 -3.44 2.52 -8.80
CA ALA A 34 -2.43 3.41 -9.37
C ALA A 34 -2.99 4.78 -9.78
N ASP A 35 -4.31 4.99 -9.73
CA ASP A 35 -4.93 6.29 -10.01
C ASP A 35 -4.58 7.32 -8.92
N ASP A 36 -3.80 8.34 -9.30
CA ASP A 36 -3.37 9.41 -8.40
C ASP A 36 -4.56 10.16 -7.78
N ALA A 37 -5.70 10.28 -8.47
CA ALA A 37 -6.88 10.94 -7.93
C ALA A 37 -7.44 10.17 -6.73
N VAL A 38 -7.45 8.83 -6.80
CA VAL A 38 -7.86 7.95 -5.70
C VAL A 38 -6.89 8.07 -4.54
N VAL A 39 -5.58 8.02 -4.80
CA VAL A 39 -4.54 8.15 -3.77
C VAL A 39 -4.65 9.49 -3.05
N GLN A 40 -4.83 10.59 -3.78
CA GLN A 40 -4.92 11.93 -3.20
C GLN A 40 -6.23 12.14 -2.42
N ALA A 41 -7.34 11.52 -2.83
CA ALA A 41 -8.57 11.54 -2.05
C ALA A 41 -8.39 10.85 -0.68
N VAL A 42 -7.74 9.69 -0.66
CA VAL A 42 -7.43 8.95 0.58
C VAL A 42 -6.42 9.73 1.43
N ARG A 43 -5.42 10.36 0.81
CA ARG A 43 -4.46 11.23 1.52
C ARG A 43 -5.18 12.39 2.23
N ALA A 44 -6.11 13.04 1.55
CA ALA A 44 -6.87 14.16 2.09
C ALA A 44 -7.69 13.75 3.33
N ASP A 45 -8.30 12.56 3.29
CA ASP A 45 -9.01 11.98 4.44
C ASP A 45 -8.05 11.69 5.61
N LEU A 46 -6.94 10.98 5.35
CA LEU A 46 -5.93 10.66 6.37
C LEU A 46 -5.30 11.92 7.00
N ALA A 47 -5.14 13.00 6.22
CA ALA A 47 -4.61 14.26 6.71
C ALA A 47 -5.49 14.89 7.81
N GLN A 48 -6.79 14.61 7.82
CA GLN A 48 -7.75 15.17 8.78
C GLN A 48 -7.78 14.42 10.13
N HIS A 49 -7.17 13.23 10.23
CA HIS A 49 -7.20 12.41 11.45
C HIS A 49 -6.63 13.14 12.68
N ARG A 50 -5.57 13.93 12.52
CA ARG A 50 -4.95 14.75 13.57
C ARG A 50 -4.41 16.06 13.00
N PRO A 51 -4.46 17.18 13.74
CA PRO A 51 -4.09 18.51 13.23
C PRO A 51 -2.67 18.63 12.64
N GLN A 52 -1.74 17.78 13.07
CA GLN A 52 -0.33 17.83 12.66
C GLN A 52 0.12 16.60 11.85
N THR A 53 -0.80 15.74 11.39
CA THR A 53 -0.47 14.51 10.63
C THR A 53 0.46 14.77 9.44
N VAL A 54 0.24 15.88 8.75
CA VAL A 54 0.99 16.25 7.55
C VAL A 54 2.33 16.91 7.87
N THR A 55 2.47 17.56 9.02
CA THR A 55 3.60 18.47 9.29
C THR A 55 4.63 17.91 10.26
N THR A 56 4.24 17.07 11.22
CA THR A 56 5.16 16.60 12.27
C THR A 56 5.16 15.07 12.44
N GLY A 57 6.12 14.57 13.24
CA GLY A 57 6.25 13.16 13.61
C GLY A 57 7.01 12.28 12.61
N ARG A 58 7.20 11.01 12.98
CA ARG A 58 7.89 10.00 12.15
C ARG A 58 7.21 9.88 10.78
N PRO A 59 7.96 9.66 9.69
CA PRO A 59 7.38 9.22 8.43
C PRO A 59 6.42 8.06 8.62
N SER A 60 5.19 8.23 8.13
CA SER A 60 4.21 7.15 8.11
C SER A 60 4.53 6.16 7.00
N THR A 61 3.87 5.00 7.06
CA THR A 61 3.65 4.19 5.87
C THR A 61 3.00 5.06 4.78
N PRO A 62 3.45 4.97 3.51
CA PRO A 62 2.87 5.76 2.44
C PRO A 62 1.38 5.48 2.24
N VAL A 63 0.65 6.50 1.81
CA VAL A 63 -0.80 6.44 1.54
C VAL A 63 -1.11 5.33 0.54
N GLU A 64 -0.30 5.20 -0.51
CA GLU A 64 -0.49 4.16 -1.52
C GLU A 64 -0.42 2.73 -0.94
N VAL A 65 0.43 2.51 0.07
CA VAL A 65 0.60 1.20 0.71
C VAL A 65 -0.56 0.93 1.66
N ILE A 66 -1.00 1.95 2.40
CA ILE A 66 -2.19 1.87 3.26
C ILE A 66 -3.42 1.53 2.41
N LEU A 67 -3.61 2.23 1.28
CA LEU A 67 -4.71 1.98 0.35
C LEU A 67 -4.69 0.54 -0.18
N ARG A 68 -3.53 0.05 -0.62
CA ARG A 68 -3.38 -1.35 -1.08
C ARG A 68 -3.72 -2.37 0.01
N LEU A 69 -3.22 -2.16 1.23
CA LEU A 69 -3.54 -3.04 2.37
C LEU A 69 -5.04 -3.04 2.69
N LEU A 70 -5.70 -1.88 2.64
CA LEU A 70 -7.15 -1.75 2.85
C LEU A 70 -7.95 -2.44 1.75
N ALA A 71 -7.52 -2.30 0.49
CA ALA A 71 -8.16 -2.95 -0.65
C ALA A 71 -8.11 -4.47 -0.54
N VAL A 72 -6.92 -5.04 -0.28
CA VAL A 72 -6.74 -6.50 -0.08
C VAL A 72 -7.53 -6.99 1.12
N LYS A 73 -7.45 -6.27 2.25
CA LYS A 73 -8.24 -6.59 3.46
C LYS A 73 -9.74 -6.67 3.15
N ARG A 74 -10.26 -5.71 2.37
CA ARG A 74 -11.69 -5.67 2.00
C ARG A 74 -12.05 -6.75 1.00
N LEU A 75 -11.22 -6.96 -0.02
CA LEU A 75 -11.42 -7.94 -1.09
C LEU A 75 -11.57 -9.36 -0.54
N TYR A 76 -10.71 -9.75 0.41
CA TYR A 76 -10.72 -11.09 1.00
C TYR A 76 -11.44 -11.17 2.36
N GLY A 77 -12.04 -10.08 2.85
CA GLY A 77 -12.76 -10.05 4.12
C GLY A 77 -11.89 -10.30 5.36
N TRP A 78 -10.59 -10.03 5.27
CA TRP A 78 -9.65 -10.32 6.34
C TRP A 78 -9.73 -9.32 7.50
N ARG A 79 -9.32 -9.77 8.70
CA ARG A 79 -9.06 -8.88 9.83
C ARG A 79 -7.66 -8.26 9.70
N SER A 80 -7.40 -7.13 10.35
CA SER A 80 -6.11 -6.41 10.18
C SER A 80 -4.89 -7.29 10.44
N ARG A 81 -4.84 -7.99 11.58
CA ARG A 81 -3.74 -8.91 11.92
C ARG A 81 -3.57 -10.04 10.90
N GLU A 82 -4.69 -10.53 10.35
CA GLU A 82 -4.64 -11.59 9.34
C GLU A 82 -4.11 -11.06 8.02
N THR A 83 -4.49 -9.84 7.63
CA THR A 83 -3.98 -9.16 6.43
C THR A 83 -2.47 -8.97 6.52
N GLU A 84 -1.98 -8.47 7.65
CA GLU A 84 -0.55 -8.26 7.90
C GLU A 84 0.25 -9.55 7.74
N ARG A 85 -0.25 -10.66 8.31
CA ARG A 85 0.40 -11.98 8.18
C ARG A 85 0.41 -12.46 6.74
N ARG A 86 -0.75 -12.50 6.07
CA ARG A 86 -0.88 -12.97 4.69
C ARG A 86 -0.02 -12.20 3.71
N VAL A 87 0.03 -10.88 3.83
CA VAL A 87 0.84 -10.03 2.96
C VAL A 87 2.33 -10.22 3.24
N SER A 88 2.72 -10.33 4.52
CA SER A 88 4.13 -10.58 4.88
C SER A 88 4.59 -11.95 4.38
N ASP A 89 3.75 -12.98 4.49
CA ASP A 89 4.05 -14.34 4.00
C ASP A 89 4.12 -14.42 2.47
N SER A 90 3.57 -13.42 1.75
CA SER A 90 3.61 -13.35 0.28
C SER A 90 4.84 -12.62 -0.27
N LEU A 91 5.67 -12.03 0.60
CA LEU A 91 6.96 -11.43 0.23
C LEU A 91 7.99 -12.58 0.10
N ILE A 92 8.07 -13.21 -1.07
CA ILE A 92 9.07 -14.22 -1.43
C ILE A 92 9.99 -13.65 -2.51
#